data_AF-A0A7Y5FSV8-F1
#
_entry.id   AF-A0A7Y5FSV8-F1
#
_cell.length_a   1.000
_cell.length_b   1.000
_cell.length_c   1.000
_cell.angle_alpha   90.00
_cell.angle_beta   90.00
_cell.angle_gamma   90.00
#
_symmetry.space_group_name_H-M   'P 1'
#
loop_
_entity.id
_entity.type
_entity.pdbx_description
1 polymer ?
#
loop_
_entity_poly.entity_id
_entity_poly.type
_entity_poly.pdbx_seq_one_letter_code
_entity_poly.pdbx_strand_id
1 'polypeptide(L)'
;MLTKNIKEMKAVIDAHRAADLLLQGTYYEKDTGRGCFVGCLVKGNGVPEIAVKYGIPEPVTRILEHVFENLPFSEAADFFSEIPRAIGKDGKDLSRVIWLFVAEMLQEMPWKITAEMQTVINGVNLLVSGGDWLEHEANDAAYAAMRFDNPIAAHIAFFAANNQPYGICAAATSAIRVHEKGAELERQRASILRLLRDAK
;
A
#
# COMPACT_ATOMS: atom_id res chain seq x y z
N MET A 1 -11.06 -0.57 -11.60
CA MET A 1 -12.02 0.04 -10.64
C MET A 1 -11.63 1.49 -10.50
N LEU A 2 -12.59 2.42 -10.55
CA LEU A 2 -12.30 3.86 -10.41
C LEU A 2 -12.69 4.36 -9.02
N THR A 3 -11.95 5.35 -8.51
CA THR A 3 -12.28 6.02 -7.24
C THR A 3 -13.64 6.68 -7.31
N LYS A 4 -14.32 6.77 -6.16
CA LYS A 4 -15.63 7.41 -6.02
C LYS A 4 -15.83 7.90 -4.58
N ASN A 5 -16.78 8.79 -4.38
CA ASN A 5 -17.13 9.30 -3.03
C ASN A 5 -15.94 9.95 -2.30
N ILE A 6 -14.96 10.50 -3.01
CA ILE A 6 -13.76 11.11 -2.40
C ILE A 6 -14.12 12.38 -1.61
N LYS A 7 -15.16 13.11 -2.04
CA LYS A 7 -15.71 14.24 -1.26
C LYS A 7 -16.31 13.76 0.06
N GLU A 8 -17.03 12.64 0.06
CA GLU A 8 -17.57 12.03 1.29
C GLU A 8 -16.45 11.54 2.19
N MET A 9 -15.46 10.83 1.65
CA MET A 9 -14.27 10.39 2.39
C MET A 9 -13.63 11.56 3.13
N LYS A 10 -13.38 12.67 2.43
CA LYS A 10 -12.81 13.87 3.05
C LYS A 10 -13.67 14.39 4.20
N ALA A 11 -14.98 14.50 4.00
CA ALA A 11 -15.89 14.98 5.05
C ALA A 11 -15.91 14.05 6.28
N VAL A 12 -15.90 12.73 6.06
CA VAL A 12 -15.83 11.73 7.14
C VAL A 12 -14.51 11.85 7.91
N ILE A 13 -13.39 12.03 7.21
CA ILE A 13 -12.07 12.16 7.83
C ILE A 13 -11.98 13.46 8.63
N ASP A 14 -12.40 14.59 8.05
CA ASP A 14 -12.38 15.89 8.71
C ASP A 14 -13.25 15.87 9.99
N ALA A 15 -14.42 15.21 9.95
CA ALA A 15 -15.30 15.06 11.11
C ALA A 15 -14.70 14.19 12.21
N HIS A 16 -14.12 13.02 11.88
CA HIS A 16 -13.47 12.16 12.88
C HIS A 16 -12.27 12.85 13.51
N ARG A 17 -11.48 13.59 12.73
CA ARG A 17 -10.33 14.35 13.26
C ARG A 17 -10.78 15.49 14.18
N ALA A 18 -11.81 16.25 13.79
CA ALA A 18 -12.35 17.32 14.63
C ALA A 18 -12.91 16.82 15.97
N ALA A 19 -13.40 15.58 15.99
CA ALA A 19 -13.92 14.91 17.19
C ALA A 19 -12.88 14.05 17.93
N ASP A 20 -11.59 14.08 17.52
CA ASP A 20 -10.51 13.27 18.08
C ASP A 20 -10.83 11.75 18.14
N LEU A 21 -11.47 11.25 17.09
CA LEU A 21 -11.95 9.87 17.00
C LEU A 21 -10.94 8.90 16.38
N LEU A 22 -9.69 9.34 16.14
CA LEU A 22 -8.66 8.48 15.58
C LEU A 22 -8.03 7.61 16.66
N LEU A 23 -7.71 6.37 16.30
CA LEU A 23 -6.85 5.46 17.07
C LEU A 23 -5.97 4.63 16.12
N GLN A 24 -4.95 4.00 16.68
CA GLN A 24 -4.09 3.03 16.01
C GLN A 24 -4.16 1.70 16.79
N GLY A 25 -3.88 0.57 16.15
CA GLY A 25 -3.82 -0.76 16.76
C GLY A 25 -5.16 -1.47 16.96
N THR A 26 -6.28 -0.86 16.58
CA THR A 26 -7.62 -1.49 16.55
C THR A 26 -8.44 -0.94 15.40
N TYR A 27 -9.38 -1.72 14.87
CA TYR A 27 -10.21 -1.26 13.76
C TYR A 27 -11.23 -0.22 14.21
N TYR A 28 -12.19 -0.58 15.05
CA TYR A 28 -13.28 0.32 15.45
C TYR A 28 -13.85 -0.04 16.83
N GLU A 29 -13.95 0.95 17.69
CA GLU A 29 -14.55 0.87 19.02
C GLU A 29 -15.99 1.38 18.94
N LYS A 30 -16.98 0.47 19.00
CA LYS A 30 -18.40 0.84 18.85
C LYS A 30 -18.89 1.82 19.91
N ASP A 31 -18.39 1.69 21.14
CA ASP A 31 -18.86 2.48 22.29
C ASP A 31 -18.38 3.92 22.25
N THR A 32 -17.19 4.17 21.69
CA THR A 32 -16.56 5.50 21.60
C THR A 32 -16.69 6.11 20.21
N GLY A 33 -16.97 5.29 19.19
CA GLY A 33 -16.96 5.70 17.78
C GLY A 33 -15.55 5.91 17.22
N ARG A 34 -14.50 5.52 17.95
CA ARG A 34 -13.11 5.68 17.53
C ARG A 34 -12.70 4.58 16.56
N GLY A 35 -11.82 4.87 15.62
CA GLY A 35 -11.30 3.86 14.71
C GLY A 35 -9.95 4.20 14.06
N CYS A 36 -9.34 3.19 13.45
CA CYS A 36 -8.20 3.37 12.55
C CYS A 36 -8.67 3.86 11.16
N PHE A 37 -7.76 3.86 10.18
CA PHE A 37 -8.06 4.19 8.79
C PHE A 37 -9.35 3.53 8.27
N VAL A 38 -9.44 2.19 8.32
CA VAL A 38 -10.61 1.44 7.84
C VAL A 38 -11.81 1.67 8.76
N GLY A 39 -11.60 1.61 10.07
CA GLY A 39 -12.66 1.76 11.05
C GLY A 39 -13.40 3.08 10.97
N CYS A 40 -12.70 4.20 10.80
CA CYS A 40 -13.33 5.51 10.62
C CYS A 40 -14.12 5.60 9.32
N LEU A 41 -13.70 4.92 8.26
CA LEU A 41 -14.30 5.05 6.94
C LEU A 41 -15.51 4.13 6.71
N VAL A 42 -15.51 2.93 7.31
CA VAL A 42 -16.56 1.92 7.13
C VAL A 42 -17.19 1.40 8.43
N LYS A 43 -16.77 1.90 9.61
CA LYS A 43 -17.31 1.51 10.93
C LYS A 43 -17.20 0.00 11.20
N GLY A 44 -16.07 -0.59 10.81
CA GLY A 44 -15.80 -2.02 10.91
C GLY A 44 -14.35 -2.34 10.54
N ASN A 45 -14.08 -3.61 10.21
CA ASN A 45 -12.78 -4.10 9.78
C ASN A 45 -12.75 -4.54 8.30
N GLY A 46 -13.77 -4.15 7.52
CA GLY A 46 -13.94 -4.56 6.13
C GLY A 46 -13.03 -3.80 5.17
N VAL A 47 -11.77 -4.22 5.01
CA VAL A 47 -10.88 -3.72 3.94
C VAL A 47 -11.55 -3.81 2.55
N PRO A 48 -12.26 -4.90 2.18
CA PRO A 48 -12.99 -4.95 0.90
C PRO A 48 -14.09 -3.89 0.77
N GLU A 49 -14.66 -3.43 1.88
CA GLU A 49 -15.70 -2.39 1.88
C GLU A 49 -15.15 -1.02 1.46
N ILE A 50 -13.86 -0.77 1.69
CA ILE A 50 -13.18 0.44 1.18
C ILE A 50 -13.17 0.46 -0.35
N ALA A 51 -12.91 -0.68 -0.99
CA ALA A 51 -12.96 -0.81 -2.44
C ALA A 51 -14.39 -0.59 -2.96
N VAL A 52 -15.39 -1.21 -2.29
CA VAL A 52 -16.79 -1.05 -2.65
C VAL A 52 -17.27 0.39 -2.48
N LYS A 53 -16.89 1.06 -1.38
CA LYS A 53 -17.39 2.39 -1.03
C LYS A 53 -16.65 3.51 -1.75
N TYR A 54 -15.32 3.43 -1.86
CA TYR A 54 -14.48 4.53 -2.35
C TYR A 54 -13.70 4.20 -3.62
N GLY A 55 -13.76 2.96 -4.11
CA GLY A 55 -13.03 2.55 -5.31
C GLY A 55 -11.52 2.46 -5.12
N ILE A 56 -11.03 2.39 -3.87
CA ILE A 56 -9.61 2.20 -3.57
C ILE A 56 -9.34 0.69 -3.52
N PRO A 57 -8.46 0.14 -4.40
CA PRO A 57 -8.13 -1.26 -4.40
C PRO A 57 -7.60 -1.72 -3.03
N GLU A 58 -8.01 -2.90 -2.59
CA GLU A 58 -7.56 -3.49 -1.31
C GLU A 58 -6.03 -3.43 -1.10
N PRO A 59 -5.18 -3.71 -2.10
CA PRO A 59 -3.73 -3.62 -1.93
C PRO A 59 -3.24 -2.22 -1.57
N VAL A 60 -3.86 -1.21 -2.18
CA VAL A 60 -3.56 0.20 -1.90
C VAL A 60 -4.05 0.54 -0.49
N THR A 61 -5.25 0.12 -0.10
CA THR A 61 -5.77 0.30 1.26
C THR A 61 -4.82 -0.29 2.30
N ARG A 62 -4.24 -1.46 2.06
CA ARG A 62 -3.33 -2.10 3.00
C ARG A 62 -1.97 -1.41 3.11
N ILE A 63 -1.44 -0.83 2.02
CA ILE A 63 -0.27 0.06 2.10
C ILE A 63 -0.60 1.26 2.99
N LEU A 64 -1.77 1.89 2.77
CA LEU A 64 -2.20 3.05 3.55
C LEU A 64 -2.36 2.68 5.03
N GLU A 65 -2.95 1.53 5.37
CA GLU A 65 -3.03 1.05 6.75
C GLU A 65 -1.64 0.80 7.34
N HIS A 66 -0.75 0.12 6.60
CA HIS A 66 0.60 -0.15 7.08
C HIS A 66 1.33 1.15 7.44
N VAL A 67 1.29 2.15 6.55
CA VAL A 67 1.92 3.45 6.80
C VAL A 67 1.24 4.14 7.98
N PHE A 68 -0.09 4.19 8.01
CA PHE A 68 -0.86 4.81 9.08
C PHE A 68 -0.53 4.21 10.46
N GLU A 69 -0.49 2.88 10.58
CA GLU A 69 -0.27 2.18 11.86
C GLU A 69 1.16 2.30 12.40
N ASN A 70 2.15 2.58 11.53
CA ASN A 70 3.54 2.68 11.94
C ASN A 70 4.02 4.12 12.15
N LEU A 71 3.24 5.13 11.74
CA LEU A 71 3.56 6.54 11.96
C LEU A 71 3.34 6.93 13.44
N PRO A 72 4.10 7.91 13.97
CA PRO A 72 3.72 8.58 15.22
C PRO A 72 2.29 9.10 15.14
N PHE A 73 1.52 9.00 16.23
CA PHE A 73 0.07 9.27 16.21
C PHE A 73 -0.32 10.63 15.60
N SER A 74 0.43 11.69 15.91
CA SER A 74 0.20 13.03 15.33
C SER A 74 0.38 13.05 13.81
N GLU A 75 1.38 12.33 13.31
CA GLU A 75 1.67 12.22 11.87
C GLU A 75 0.69 11.28 11.17
N ALA A 76 0.23 10.23 11.86
CA ALA A 76 -0.82 9.34 11.35
C ALA A 76 -2.13 10.10 11.09
N ALA A 77 -2.51 11.02 11.98
CA ALA A 77 -3.69 11.88 11.78
C ALA A 77 -3.54 12.81 10.56
N ASP A 78 -2.33 13.36 10.35
CA ASP A 78 -2.02 14.19 9.18
C ASP A 78 -2.08 13.36 7.90
N PHE A 79 -1.41 12.22 7.89
CA PHE A 79 -1.44 11.26 6.79
C PHE A 79 -2.86 10.83 6.43
N PHE A 80 -3.71 10.54 7.42
CA PHE A 80 -5.10 10.19 7.19
C PHE A 80 -5.84 11.26 6.38
N SER A 81 -5.58 12.53 6.69
CA SER A 81 -6.19 13.66 6.01
C SER A 81 -5.56 13.94 4.63
N GLU A 82 -4.31 13.55 4.41
CA GLU A 82 -3.60 13.70 3.14
C GLU A 82 -4.11 12.73 2.06
N ILE A 83 -4.58 11.55 2.42
CA ILE A 83 -5.03 10.50 1.48
C ILE A 83 -6.13 10.98 0.52
N PRO A 84 -7.32 11.46 0.97
CA PRO A 84 -8.35 11.95 0.06
C PRO A 84 -7.89 13.19 -0.71
N ARG A 85 -6.96 14.00 -0.15
CA ARG A 85 -6.38 15.16 -0.83
C ARG A 85 -5.44 14.75 -1.97
N ALA A 86 -4.66 13.70 -1.77
CA ALA A 86 -3.78 13.13 -2.80
C ALA A 86 -4.60 12.50 -3.93
N ILE A 87 -5.65 11.74 -3.60
CA ILE A 87 -6.58 11.23 -4.63
C ILE A 87 -7.25 12.41 -5.36
N GLY A 88 -7.74 13.41 -4.63
CA GLY A 88 -8.20 14.69 -5.16
C GLY A 88 -9.61 14.67 -5.75
N LYS A 89 -9.99 13.65 -6.53
CA LYS A 89 -11.32 13.53 -7.14
C LYS A 89 -11.73 12.08 -7.42
N ASP A 90 -13.02 11.91 -7.67
CA ASP A 90 -13.59 10.67 -8.22
C ASP A 90 -13.10 10.42 -9.64
N GLY A 91 -13.11 9.15 -10.06
CA GLY A 91 -12.78 8.71 -11.41
C GLY A 91 -11.31 8.33 -11.65
N LYS A 92 -10.45 8.32 -10.64
CA LYS A 92 -9.05 7.89 -10.78
C LYS A 92 -8.92 6.37 -10.80
N ASP A 93 -8.01 5.85 -11.62
CA ASP A 93 -7.62 4.44 -11.64
C ASP A 93 -6.38 4.21 -10.78
N LEU A 94 -6.57 3.53 -9.64
CA LEU A 94 -5.50 3.21 -8.70
C LEU A 94 -4.94 1.78 -8.90
N SER A 95 -5.37 1.05 -9.93
CA SER A 95 -4.98 -0.36 -10.14
C SER A 95 -3.47 -0.58 -10.26
N ARG A 96 -2.73 0.43 -10.75
CA ARG A 96 -1.27 0.37 -10.92
C ARG A 96 -0.47 0.86 -9.73
N VAL A 97 -1.10 1.49 -8.75
CA VAL A 97 -0.40 2.13 -7.61
C VAL A 97 0.41 1.11 -6.82
N ILE A 98 -0.11 -0.10 -6.61
CA ILE A 98 0.63 -1.18 -5.93
C ILE A 98 1.93 -1.54 -6.66
N TRP A 99 1.88 -1.67 -7.98
CA TRP A 99 3.04 -2.06 -8.78
C TRP A 99 4.09 -0.97 -8.81
N LEU A 100 3.66 0.29 -8.96
CA LEU A 100 4.53 1.45 -8.91
C LEU A 100 5.22 1.57 -7.54
N PHE A 101 4.46 1.40 -6.47
CA PHE A 101 4.99 1.44 -5.10
C PHE A 101 6.04 0.35 -4.88
N VAL A 102 5.75 -0.90 -5.27
CA VAL A 102 6.68 -2.03 -5.13
C VAL A 102 7.95 -1.83 -5.97
N ALA A 103 7.82 -1.30 -7.19
CA ALA A 103 8.95 -0.99 -8.04
C ALA A 103 9.89 0.04 -7.37
N GLU A 104 9.34 1.10 -6.79
CA GLU A 104 10.12 2.11 -6.05
C GLU A 104 10.83 1.49 -4.84
N MET A 105 10.10 0.71 -4.04
CA MET A 105 10.69 0.04 -2.87
C MET A 105 11.84 -0.90 -3.25
N LEU A 106 11.71 -1.65 -4.35
CA LEU A 106 12.77 -2.53 -4.84
C LEU A 106 14.00 -1.76 -5.35
N GLN A 107 13.80 -0.63 -6.02
CA GLN A 107 14.88 0.19 -6.57
C GLN A 107 15.65 0.96 -5.50
N GLU A 108 14.98 1.31 -4.40
CA GLU A 108 15.57 2.06 -3.28
C GLU A 108 16.26 1.17 -2.24
N MET A 109 16.17 -0.16 -2.35
CA MET A 109 16.82 -1.06 -1.40
C MET A 109 18.35 -0.88 -1.44
N PRO A 110 19.02 -0.77 -0.28
CA PRO A 110 20.46 -0.53 -0.22
C PRO A 110 21.30 -1.79 -0.51
N TRP A 111 20.76 -2.75 -1.26
CA TRP A 111 21.40 -4.05 -1.51
C TRP A 111 21.96 -4.11 -2.92
N LYS A 112 22.96 -4.97 -3.09
CA LYS A 112 23.48 -5.27 -4.42
C LYS A 112 22.41 -6.02 -5.20
N ILE A 113 21.91 -5.41 -6.27
CA ILE A 113 20.97 -6.06 -7.20
C ILE A 113 21.67 -7.26 -7.85
N THR A 114 21.17 -8.46 -7.56
CA THR A 114 21.60 -9.70 -8.21
C THR A 114 20.85 -9.92 -9.53
N ALA A 115 21.26 -10.90 -10.33
CA ALA A 115 20.56 -11.24 -11.56
C ALA A 115 19.12 -11.70 -11.28
N GLU A 116 18.90 -12.42 -10.18
CA GLU A 116 17.59 -12.92 -9.74
C GLU A 116 16.69 -11.77 -9.31
N MET A 117 17.22 -10.81 -8.53
CA MET A 117 16.50 -9.58 -8.19
C MET A 117 16.15 -8.78 -9.45
N GLN A 118 17.07 -8.70 -10.41
CA GLN A 118 16.83 -8.00 -11.67
C GLN A 118 15.68 -8.63 -12.47
N THR A 119 15.56 -9.96 -12.48
CA THR A 119 14.41 -10.66 -13.08
C THR A 119 13.11 -10.26 -12.41
N VAL A 120 13.06 -10.21 -11.07
CA VAL A 120 11.87 -9.76 -10.33
C VAL A 120 11.53 -8.31 -10.63
N ILE A 121 12.53 -7.41 -10.65
CA ILE A 121 12.36 -6.00 -11.00
C ILE A 121 11.78 -5.87 -12.43
N ASN A 122 12.29 -6.65 -13.39
CA ASN A 122 11.79 -6.63 -14.76
C ASN A 122 10.32 -7.09 -14.83
N GLY A 123 9.96 -8.14 -14.09
CA GLY A 123 8.58 -8.62 -13.98
C GLY A 123 7.63 -7.59 -13.38
N VAL A 124 8.04 -6.93 -12.29
CA VAL A 124 7.27 -5.83 -11.68
C VAL A 124 7.13 -4.65 -12.66
N ASN A 125 8.19 -4.29 -13.40
CA ASN A 125 8.14 -3.23 -14.41
C ASN A 125 7.16 -3.55 -15.55
N LEU A 126 7.03 -4.83 -15.92
CA LEU A 126 6.02 -5.28 -16.88
C LEU A 126 4.60 -4.99 -16.36
N LEU A 127 4.32 -5.34 -15.10
CA LEU A 127 3.04 -5.05 -14.44
C LEU A 127 2.77 -3.53 -14.33
N VAL A 128 3.79 -2.72 -14.01
CA VAL A 128 3.71 -1.25 -14.00
C VAL A 128 3.29 -0.71 -15.38
N SER A 129 3.87 -1.24 -16.45
CA SER A 129 3.53 -0.85 -17.82
C SER A 129 2.12 -1.28 -18.25
N GLY A 130 1.51 -2.21 -17.49
CA GLY A 130 0.21 -2.82 -17.78
C GLY A 130 0.30 -4.06 -18.66
N GLY A 131 1.49 -4.65 -18.79
CA GLY A 131 1.66 -5.98 -19.36
C GLY A 131 1.44 -7.06 -18.30
N ASP A 132 1.46 -8.31 -18.75
CA ASP A 132 1.23 -9.48 -17.90
C ASP A 132 2.55 -10.19 -17.61
N TRP A 133 2.86 -10.37 -16.32
CA TRP A 133 3.94 -11.27 -15.91
C TRP A 133 3.35 -12.66 -15.70
N LEU A 134 3.70 -13.60 -16.59
CA LEU A 134 3.06 -14.91 -16.62
C LEU A 134 3.33 -15.66 -15.31
N GLU A 135 2.33 -16.38 -14.81
CA GLU A 135 2.39 -17.09 -13.53
C GLU A 135 3.63 -18.00 -13.42
N HIS A 136 3.94 -18.76 -14.47
CA HIS A 136 5.10 -19.65 -14.48
C HIS A 136 6.43 -18.88 -14.44
N GLU A 137 6.55 -17.77 -15.16
CA GLU A 137 7.73 -16.91 -15.13
C GLU A 137 7.94 -16.25 -13.76
N ALA A 138 6.85 -15.82 -13.14
CA ALA A 138 6.86 -15.24 -11.80
C ALA A 138 7.21 -16.28 -10.73
N ASN A 139 6.70 -17.52 -10.85
CA ASN A 139 7.08 -18.64 -9.97
C ASN A 139 8.55 -19.02 -10.14
N ASP A 140 9.05 -19.11 -11.37
CA ASP A 140 10.47 -19.40 -11.64
C ASP A 140 11.39 -18.32 -11.04
N ALA A 141 11.02 -17.05 -11.19
CA ALA A 141 11.73 -15.94 -10.57
C ALA A 141 11.70 -16.01 -9.03
N ALA A 142 10.56 -16.42 -8.44
CA ALA A 142 10.43 -16.60 -7.00
C ALA A 142 11.38 -17.69 -6.47
N TYR A 143 11.40 -18.86 -7.11
CA TYR A 143 12.28 -19.96 -6.75
C TYR A 143 13.76 -19.60 -6.92
N ALA A 144 14.11 -18.91 -8.01
CA ALA A 144 15.46 -18.41 -8.22
C ALA A 144 15.87 -17.45 -7.10
N ALA A 145 15.07 -16.42 -6.80
CA ALA A 145 15.37 -15.46 -5.75
C ALA A 145 15.53 -16.15 -4.37
N MET A 146 14.68 -17.12 -4.04
CA MET A 146 14.78 -17.89 -2.79
C MET A 146 16.09 -18.70 -2.69
N ARG A 147 16.51 -19.33 -3.80
CA ARG A 147 17.74 -20.12 -3.86
C ARG A 147 19.01 -19.28 -3.61
N PHE A 148 18.95 -18.00 -3.95
CA PHE A 148 20.05 -17.04 -3.80
C PHE A 148 19.87 -16.12 -2.60
N ASP A 149 19.09 -16.52 -1.60
CA ASP A 149 18.88 -15.80 -0.33
C ASP A 149 18.35 -14.37 -0.50
N ASN A 150 17.44 -14.19 -1.47
CA ASN A 150 16.71 -12.93 -1.70
C ASN A 150 15.22 -13.10 -1.33
N PRO A 151 14.86 -13.28 -0.04
CA PRO A 151 13.52 -13.68 0.38
C PRO A 151 12.43 -12.66 0.01
N ILE A 152 12.76 -11.35 -0.03
CA ILE A 152 11.78 -10.32 -0.42
C ILE A 152 11.46 -10.36 -1.91
N ALA A 153 12.50 -10.47 -2.75
CA ALA A 153 12.31 -10.64 -4.19
C ALA A 153 11.52 -11.94 -4.47
N ALA A 154 11.82 -13.01 -3.72
CA ALA A 154 11.10 -14.28 -3.81
C ALA A 154 9.61 -14.13 -3.46
N HIS A 155 9.29 -13.47 -2.34
CA HIS A 155 7.90 -13.24 -1.94
C HIS A 155 7.15 -12.34 -2.92
N ILE A 156 7.77 -11.25 -3.40
CA ILE A 156 7.15 -10.36 -4.39
C ILE A 156 6.78 -11.13 -5.65
N ALA A 157 7.71 -11.94 -6.19
CA ALA A 157 7.46 -12.74 -7.38
C ALA A 157 6.40 -13.83 -7.14
N PHE A 158 6.46 -14.52 -6.00
CA PHE A 158 5.47 -15.54 -5.62
C PHE A 158 4.05 -14.96 -5.54
N PHE A 159 3.90 -13.83 -4.86
CA PHE A 159 2.58 -13.22 -4.71
C PHE A 159 2.11 -12.52 -5.98
N ALA A 160 3.02 -12.05 -6.85
CA ALA A 160 2.66 -11.62 -8.20
C ALA A 160 2.10 -12.78 -9.03
N ALA A 161 2.74 -13.95 -9.01
CA ALA A 161 2.29 -15.15 -9.72
C ALA A 161 0.85 -15.55 -9.35
N ASN A 162 0.51 -15.45 -8.06
CA ASN A 162 -0.80 -15.85 -7.53
C ASN A 162 -1.85 -14.73 -7.59
N ASN A 163 -1.54 -13.58 -8.22
CA ASN A 163 -2.37 -12.38 -8.18
C ASN A 163 -2.82 -12.04 -6.74
N GLN A 164 -1.88 -12.13 -5.80
CA GLN A 164 -2.06 -11.88 -4.37
C GLN A 164 -1.37 -10.57 -3.96
N PRO A 165 -1.86 -9.41 -4.44
CA PRO A 165 -1.19 -8.12 -4.23
C PRO A 165 -1.04 -7.72 -2.75
N TYR A 166 -1.80 -8.33 -1.83
CA TYR A 166 -1.55 -8.19 -0.39
C TYR A 166 -0.20 -8.75 0.04
N GLY A 167 0.12 -9.98 -0.35
CA GLY A 167 1.38 -10.60 0.03
C GLY A 167 2.58 -9.83 -0.52
N ILE A 168 2.41 -9.19 -1.68
CA ILE A 168 3.41 -8.30 -2.30
C ILE A 168 3.67 -7.08 -1.40
N CYS A 169 2.61 -6.43 -0.91
CA CYS A 169 2.73 -5.32 0.03
C CYS A 169 3.46 -5.77 1.30
N ALA A 170 3.03 -6.87 1.93
CA ALA A 170 3.65 -7.37 3.15
C ALA A 170 5.14 -7.70 2.94
N ALA A 171 5.48 -8.28 1.79
CA ALA A 171 6.87 -8.57 1.42
C ALA A 171 7.69 -7.28 1.27
N ALA A 172 7.19 -6.31 0.49
CA ALA A 172 7.87 -5.03 0.26
C ALA A 172 8.09 -4.26 1.58
N THR A 173 7.08 -4.21 2.46
CA THR A 173 7.17 -3.51 3.74
C THR A 173 7.92 -4.30 4.82
N SER A 174 8.06 -5.63 4.69
CA SER A 174 8.86 -6.43 5.63
C SER A 174 10.37 -6.23 5.48
N ALA A 175 10.82 -5.67 4.35
CA ALA A 175 12.22 -5.39 4.07
C ALA A 175 12.84 -4.29 4.95
N ILE A 176 12.02 -3.56 5.70
CA ILE A 176 12.43 -2.45 6.55
C ILE A 176 13.26 -2.99 7.72
N ARG A 177 14.56 -2.73 7.71
CA ARG A 177 15.45 -3.06 8.83
C ARG A 177 15.10 -2.24 10.07
N VAL A 178 15.23 -2.87 11.24
CA VAL A 178 14.87 -2.33 12.56
C VAL A 178 15.54 -0.98 12.89
N HIS A 179 16.66 -0.64 12.24
CA HIS A 179 17.46 0.55 12.54
C HIS A 179 17.21 1.78 11.65
N GLU A 180 16.39 1.68 10.59
CA GLU A 180 16.09 2.78 9.66
C GLU A 180 14.59 3.07 9.52
N LYS A 181 13.77 2.48 10.41
CA LYS A 181 12.31 2.46 10.32
C LYS A 181 11.67 3.83 10.05
N GLY A 182 12.15 4.90 10.68
CA GLY A 182 11.55 6.23 10.52
C GLY A 182 11.75 6.84 9.14
N ALA A 183 12.99 6.86 8.62
CA ALA A 183 13.28 7.45 7.31
C ALA A 183 12.66 6.65 6.17
N GLU A 184 12.60 5.33 6.32
CA GLU A 184 11.96 4.45 5.35
C GLU A 184 10.43 4.60 5.35
N LEU A 185 9.82 4.68 6.52
CA LEU A 185 8.38 4.92 6.63
C LEU A 185 7.97 6.27 6.02
N GLU A 186 8.77 7.32 6.24
CA GLU A 186 8.54 8.63 5.62
C GLU A 186 8.69 8.58 4.09
N ARG A 187 9.64 7.80 3.56
CA ARG A 187 9.72 7.55 2.11
C ARG A 187 8.48 6.84 1.60
N GLN A 188 7.99 5.83 2.30
CA GLN A 188 6.77 5.11 1.94
C GLN A 188 5.55 6.02 1.94
N ARG A 189 5.38 6.84 2.99
CA ARG A 189 4.35 7.89 3.06
C ARG A 189 4.44 8.83 1.87
N ALA A 190 5.63 9.36 1.56
CA ALA A 190 5.83 10.28 0.46
C ALA A 190 5.53 9.63 -0.91
N SER A 191 6.04 8.42 -1.13
CA SER A 191 5.82 7.64 -2.35
C SER A 191 4.33 7.37 -2.56
N ILE A 192 3.62 6.81 -1.58
CA ILE A 192 2.21 6.46 -1.76
C ILE A 192 1.35 7.70 -2.00
N LEU A 193 1.57 8.80 -1.29
CA LEU A 193 0.83 10.05 -1.52
C LEU A 193 1.10 10.63 -2.91
N ARG A 194 2.33 10.55 -3.41
CA ARG A 194 2.66 10.99 -4.77
C ARG A 194 2.00 10.09 -5.80
N LEU A 195 2.06 8.77 -5.64
CA LEU A 195 1.45 7.81 -6.57
C LEU A 195 -0.08 7.94 -6.64
N LEU A 196 -0.75 8.19 -5.51
CA LEU A 196 -2.18 8.51 -5.48
C LEU A 196 -2.51 9.80 -6.23
N ARG A 197 -1.61 10.80 -6.17
CA ARG A 197 -1.75 12.07 -6.88
C ARG A 197 -1.58 11.92 -8.38
N ASP A 198 -0.58 11.14 -8.80
CA ASP A 198 -0.19 10.97 -10.20
C ASP A 198 -1.07 9.94 -10.95
N ALA A 199 -1.85 9.14 -10.23
CA ALA A 199 -2.82 8.22 -10.81
C ALA A 199 -3.85 8.96 -11.69
N LYS A 200 -4.15 8.37 -12.85
CA LYS A 200 -4.97 8.98 -13.91
C LYS A 200 -6.47 8.86 -13.62
#